data_AF-A0A163K9A8-F1
#
_entry.id   AF-A0A163K9A8-F1
#
_cell.length_a   1.000
_cell.length_b   1.000
_cell.length_c   1.000
_cell.angle_alpha   90.00
_cell.angle_beta   90.00
_cell.angle_gamma   90.00
#
_symmetry.space_group_name_H-M   'P 1'
#
loop_
_entity.id
_entity.type
_entity.pdbx_description
1 polymer ?
#
loop_
_entity_poly.entity_id
_entity_poly.type
_entity_poly.pdbx_seq_one_letter_code
_entity_poly.pdbx_strand_id
1 'polypeptide(L)'
;MQDLLPSIGQVVTVEKCFYYLSLIERISDLRNTFFDHLDAFHARAEMRYEYWVEACKRSIPGPLVAPPIDVAYIMHAHLVSPFRYYEDCMRLNLPMLPMPLQEVHTQRGQPTTESFQFWKQCAPHEPFLLTLNDIRGSVVLKNPCHECGSILSITGSDYGIWRFNTNAFIQCWHCHLEYNMHHKAMVHLKNELRDNRNYVRGTMLSFSGELKQESVKPSNYSFISAEHYFKGCDEGAITQETSRQAFKNAPALFSSLYDTLTTSTTHSIDDLEQILLGIDDKKDDKRRIMHTLRCTYSDTNPSPFSLDLLQAIERQHVVGSRMLRVNWILPDSVVRGLRNYKNFLLLMKNNRGLIGVPTLEIDVSWHTHQLHPVDYRRFTSRYMGRIINHDDTIPQYKLGIYSNHTKMAWEKKTSRFELPFAMFRRKEVDFGDDYFHGFIEVKEQVYDCCCRHHHICPSASPNDGDADSGLLFENEHKKKNQPILKQKRVL
;
A
#
# COMPACT_ATOMS: atom_id res chain seq x y z
N MET A 1 -28.22 -25.35 -11.77
CA MET A 1 -27.00 -25.13 -10.96
C MET A 1 -27.24 -24.01 -9.96
N GLN A 2 -26.44 -23.95 -8.89
CA GLN A 2 -26.36 -22.82 -7.97
C GLN A 2 -25.30 -21.89 -8.58
N ASP A 3 -25.58 -20.58 -8.68
CA ASP A 3 -24.64 -19.65 -9.29
C ASP A 3 -23.46 -19.44 -8.33
N LEU A 4 -22.35 -20.11 -8.61
CA LEU A 4 -21.12 -20.02 -7.82
C LEU A 4 -20.26 -18.85 -8.32
N LEU A 5 -19.69 -18.08 -7.39
CA LEU A 5 -18.59 -17.18 -7.68
C LEU A 5 -17.32 -17.97 -7.97
N PRO A 6 -16.42 -17.46 -8.85
CA PRO A 6 -15.15 -18.14 -9.07
C PRO A 6 -14.28 -18.08 -7.82
N SER A 7 -13.37 -19.05 -7.73
CA SER A 7 -12.36 -19.06 -6.67
C SER A 7 -11.46 -17.82 -6.75
N ILE A 8 -11.11 -17.29 -5.58
CA ILE A 8 -10.05 -16.29 -5.40
C ILE A 8 -8.68 -17.00 -5.19
N GLY A 9 -8.68 -18.33 -5.12
CA GLY A 9 -7.57 -19.18 -4.69
C GLY A 9 -6.33 -19.19 -5.58
N GLN A 10 -6.33 -18.53 -6.74
CA GLN A 10 -5.10 -18.35 -7.54
C GLN A 10 -4.21 -17.22 -7.00
N VAL A 11 -4.80 -16.24 -6.30
CA VAL A 11 -4.07 -15.07 -5.77
C VAL A 11 -4.11 -14.96 -4.26
N VAL A 12 -5.18 -15.44 -3.62
CA VAL A 12 -5.27 -15.55 -2.16
C VAL A 12 -5.08 -17.02 -1.77
N THR A 13 -3.83 -17.41 -1.55
CA THR A 13 -3.44 -18.73 -1.06
C THR A 13 -2.89 -18.64 0.35
N VAL A 14 -2.83 -19.78 1.06
CA VAL A 14 -2.19 -19.85 2.38
C VAL A 14 -0.75 -19.38 2.30
N GLU A 15 -0.02 -19.85 1.30
CA GLU A 15 1.37 -19.51 1.04
C GLU A 15 1.57 -17.99 0.84
N LYS A 16 0.75 -17.35 -0.01
CA LYS A 16 0.85 -15.90 -0.23
C LYS A 16 0.46 -15.09 1.01
N CYS A 17 -0.50 -15.56 1.79
CA CYS A 17 -0.84 -14.94 3.08
C CYS A 17 0.31 -15.08 4.09
N PHE A 18 1.03 -16.20 4.09
CA PHE A 18 2.26 -16.36 4.88
C PHE A 18 3.35 -15.39 4.42
N TYR A 19 3.62 -15.29 3.12
CA TYR A 19 4.59 -14.32 2.59
C TYR A 19 4.20 -12.87 2.90
N TYR A 20 2.90 -12.55 2.90
CA TYR A 20 2.40 -11.26 3.33
C TYR A 20 2.71 -10.99 4.82
N LEU A 21 2.46 -11.95 5.72
CA LEU A 21 2.84 -11.81 7.13
C LEU A 21 4.36 -11.64 7.31
N SER A 22 5.16 -12.34 6.51
CA SER A 22 6.62 -12.17 6.49
C SER A 22 7.04 -10.76 6.03
N LEU A 23 6.37 -10.17 5.04
CA LEU A 23 6.59 -8.78 4.65
C LEU A 23 6.30 -7.82 5.83
N ILE A 24 5.19 -8.01 6.54
CA ILE A 24 4.82 -7.16 7.69
C ILE A 24 5.83 -7.26 8.82
N GLU A 25 6.31 -8.45 9.13
CA GLU A 25 7.39 -8.67 10.11
C GLU A 25 8.65 -7.90 9.72
N ARG A 26 9.09 -8.02 8.47
CA ARG A 26 10.30 -7.34 7.98
C ARG A 26 10.17 -5.82 7.96
N ILE A 27 8.99 -5.29 7.65
CA ILE A 27 8.70 -3.85 7.78
C ILE A 27 8.84 -3.41 9.25
N SER A 28 8.34 -4.21 10.19
CA SER A 28 8.51 -3.95 11.62
C SER A 28 9.98 -3.92 12.02
N ASP A 29 10.79 -4.88 11.55
CA ASP A 29 12.22 -4.92 11.81
C ASP A 29 12.98 -3.72 11.22
N LEU A 30 12.62 -3.28 10.01
CA LEU A 30 13.18 -2.06 9.41
C LEU A 30 12.88 -0.83 10.27
N ARG A 31 11.62 -0.65 10.67
CA ARG A 31 11.22 0.48 11.52
C ARG A 31 11.96 0.45 12.86
N ASN A 32 12.16 -0.72 13.44
CA ASN A 32 12.96 -0.87 14.67
C ASN A 32 14.45 -0.55 14.44
N THR A 33 15.00 -0.91 13.28
CA THR A 33 16.40 -0.63 12.92
C THR A 33 16.65 0.88 12.77
N PHE A 34 15.69 1.60 12.20
CA PHE A 34 15.78 3.04 11.96
C PHE A 34 14.95 3.88 12.95
N PHE A 35 14.63 3.34 14.12
CA PHE A 35 13.68 3.96 15.06
C PHE A 35 14.00 5.42 15.39
N ASP A 36 15.28 5.73 15.64
CA ASP A 36 15.73 7.09 15.97
C ASP A 36 15.85 8.04 14.75
N HIS A 37 15.61 7.53 13.54
CA HIS A 37 15.80 8.24 12.26
C HIS A 37 14.64 7.94 11.27
N LEU A 38 13.42 7.69 11.79
CA LEU A 38 12.30 7.25 10.97
C LEU A 38 11.86 8.27 9.93
N ASP A 39 11.96 9.57 10.24
CA ASP A 39 11.66 10.66 9.32
C ASP A 39 12.60 10.64 8.11
N ALA A 40 13.91 10.57 8.34
CA ALA A 40 14.92 10.45 7.30
C ALA A 40 14.78 9.15 6.50
N PHE A 41 14.53 8.03 7.19
CA PHE A 41 14.30 6.73 6.57
C PHE A 41 13.07 6.74 5.65
N HIS A 42 11.93 7.21 6.13
CA HIS A 42 10.69 7.28 5.35
C HIS A 42 10.82 8.22 4.15
N ALA A 43 11.40 9.40 4.33
CA ALA A 43 11.64 10.34 3.23
C ALA A 43 12.52 9.70 2.13
N ARG A 44 13.61 9.02 2.53
CA ARG A 44 14.49 8.32 1.58
C ARG A 44 13.80 7.13 0.92
N ALA A 45 13.01 6.35 1.65
CA ALA A 45 12.25 5.21 1.12
C ALA A 45 11.21 5.66 0.07
N GLU A 46 10.50 6.78 0.31
CA GLU A 46 9.58 7.37 -0.68
C GLU A 46 10.32 7.77 -1.96
N MET A 47 11.45 8.48 -1.83
CA MET A 47 12.29 8.83 -2.98
C MET A 47 12.75 7.60 -3.77
N ARG A 48 13.19 6.54 -3.06
CA ARG A 48 13.63 5.26 -3.65
C ARG A 48 12.48 4.54 -4.35
N TYR A 49 11.26 4.60 -3.82
CA TYR A 49 10.07 4.10 -4.49
C TYR A 49 9.73 4.91 -5.76
N GLU A 50 9.94 6.22 -5.76
CA GLU A 50 9.79 6.98 -6.99
C GLU A 50 10.81 6.58 -8.06
N TYR A 51 12.05 6.19 -7.72
CA TYR A 51 13.01 5.64 -8.70
C TYR A 51 12.52 4.32 -9.28
N TRP A 52 12.01 3.44 -8.42
CA TRP A 52 11.43 2.16 -8.82
C TRP A 52 10.29 2.34 -9.82
N VAL A 53 9.36 3.24 -9.53
CA VAL A 53 8.22 3.57 -10.38
C VAL A 53 8.66 4.09 -11.75
N GLU A 54 9.63 5.00 -11.82
CA GLU A 54 10.14 5.50 -13.11
C GLU A 54 10.83 4.41 -13.93
N ALA A 55 11.54 3.48 -13.29
CA ALA A 55 12.14 2.35 -13.97
C ALA A 55 11.08 1.40 -14.54
N CYS A 56 10.02 1.11 -13.77
CA CYS A 56 8.91 0.26 -14.18
C CYS A 56 8.13 0.81 -15.39
N LYS A 57 8.14 2.13 -15.64
CA LYS A 57 7.58 2.72 -16.87
C LYS A 57 8.37 2.36 -18.12
N ARG A 58 9.69 2.23 -17.97
CA ARG A 58 10.63 1.99 -19.08
C ARG A 58 10.79 0.51 -19.36
N SER A 59 10.83 -0.31 -18.30
CA SER A 59 10.98 -1.75 -18.37
C SER A 59 10.17 -2.40 -17.27
N ILE A 60 9.32 -3.35 -17.63
CA ILE A 60 8.58 -4.16 -16.65
C ILE A 60 9.59 -5.05 -15.91
N PRO A 61 9.61 -5.04 -14.56
CA PRO A 61 10.43 -5.98 -13.79
C PRO A 61 9.96 -7.41 -14.03
N GLY A 62 10.89 -8.36 -14.17
CA GLY A 62 10.54 -9.78 -14.29
C GLY A 62 10.04 -10.39 -12.97
N PRO A 63 9.50 -11.62 -12.99
CA PRO A 63 9.03 -12.34 -11.79
C PRO A 63 10.06 -12.37 -10.66
N LEU A 64 11.33 -12.64 -11.01
CA LEU A 64 12.44 -12.81 -10.07
C LEU A 64 12.98 -11.49 -9.47
N VAL A 65 12.38 -10.36 -9.87
CA VAL A 65 12.86 -9.01 -9.53
C VAL A 65 12.00 -8.45 -8.40
N ALA A 66 12.52 -8.51 -7.17
CA ALA A 66 11.93 -7.86 -6.01
C ALA A 66 12.58 -6.49 -5.77
N PRO A 67 11.81 -5.48 -5.36
CA PRO A 67 12.39 -4.23 -4.92
C PRO A 67 13.15 -4.39 -3.59
N PRO A 68 14.06 -3.46 -3.25
CA PRO A 68 14.54 -3.28 -1.89
C PRO A 68 13.40 -3.29 -0.86
N ILE A 69 13.64 -3.81 0.34
CA ILE A 69 12.57 -4.01 1.33
C ILE A 69 11.91 -2.70 1.80
N ASP A 70 12.63 -1.58 1.82
CA ASP A 70 12.06 -0.25 2.10
C ASP A 70 11.24 0.29 0.91
N VAL A 71 11.59 -0.06 -0.32
CA VAL A 71 10.79 0.22 -1.51
C VAL A 71 9.53 -0.65 -1.53
N ALA A 72 9.64 -1.93 -1.16
CA ALA A 72 8.50 -2.84 -0.97
C ALA A 72 7.54 -2.33 0.12
N TYR A 73 8.07 -1.73 1.18
CA TYR A 73 7.29 -1.10 2.24
C TYR A 73 6.42 0.05 1.73
N ILE A 74 6.98 0.97 0.94
CA ILE A 74 6.19 2.06 0.33
C ILE A 74 5.22 1.51 -0.72
N MET A 75 5.65 0.54 -1.54
CA MET A 75 4.81 -0.12 -2.54
C MET A 75 3.61 -0.82 -1.91
N HIS A 76 3.79 -1.47 -0.75
CA HIS A 76 2.70 -2.10 0.02
C HIS A 76 1.62 -1.08 0.38
N ALA A 77 1.98 0.05 0.98
CA ALA A 77 1.01 1.09 1.36
C ALA A 77 0.27 1.67 0.14
N HIS A 78 0.95 1.77 -1.00
CA HIS A 78 0.33 2.18 -2.24
C HIS A 78 -0.70 1.15 -2.73
N LEU A 79 -0.31 -0.13 -2.84
CA LEU A 79 -1.16 -1.21 -3.34
C LEU A 79 -2.42 -1.47 -2.50
N VAL A 80 -2.32 -1.37 -1.17
CA VAL A 80 -3.48 -1.55 -0.28
C VAL A 80 -4.47 -0.38 -0.33
N SER A 81 -4.18 0.66 -1.14
CA SER A 81 -5.11 1.74 -1.50
C SER A 81 -5.56 1.59 -2.97
N PRO A 82 -6.45 0.64 -3.31
CA PRO A 82 -6.71 0.20 -4.69
C PRO A 82 -7.23 1.30 -5.61
N PHE A 83 -7.93 2.29 -5.07
CA PHE A 83 -8.36 3.47 -5.85
C PHE A 83 -7.16 4.35 -6.21
N ARG A 84 -6.31 4.68 -5.22
CA ARG A 84 -5.15 5.56 -5.43
C ARG A 84 -4.11 4.90 -6.32
N TYR A 85 -3.80 3.62 -6.08
CA TYR A 85 -2.88 2.86 -6.92
C TYR A 85 -3.33 2.78 -8.37
N TYR A 86 -4.60 2.43 -8.61
CA TYR A 86 -5.12 2.35 -9.97
C TYR A 86 -5.11 3.70 -10.68
N GLU A 87 -5.51 4.77 -9.99
CA GLU A 87 -5.47 6.12 -10.52
C GLU A 87 -4.05 6.53 -10.91
N ASP A 88 -3.07 6.30 -10.03
CA ASP A 88 -1.66 6.59 -10.32
C ASP A 88 -1.12 5.73 -11.47
N CYS A 89 -1.56 4.48 -11.59
CA CYS A 89 -1.20 3.66 -12.75
C CYS A 89 -1.69 4.26 -14.05
N MET A 90 -2.92 4.76 -14.10
CA MET A 90 -3.48 5.41 -15.29
C MET A 90 -2.81 6.76 -15.56
N ARG A 91 -2.60 7.57 -14.52
CA ARG A 91 -2.03 8.92 -14.65
C ARG A 91 -0.56 8.89 -15.08
N LEU A 92 0.22 8.02 -14.47
CA LEU A 92 1.66 7.90 -14.70
C LEU A 92 2.00 6.90 -15.81
N ASN A 93 1.00 6.29 -16.46
CA ASN A 93 1.15 5.23 -17.45
C ASN A 93 2.02 4.06 -16.92
N LEU A 94 1.71 3.59 -15.71
CA LEU A 94 2.40 2.48 -15.07
C LEU A 94 1.68 1.16 -15.34
N PRO A 95 2.43 0.07 -15.59
CA PRO A 95 1.85 -1.26 -15.47
C PRO A 95 1.35 -1.49 -14.03
N MET A 96 0.20 -2.15 -13.88
CA MET A 96 -0.33 -2.53 -12.57
C MET A 96 0.43 -3.75 -12.03
N LEU A 97 1.59 -3.51 -11.44
CA LEU A 97 2.48 -4.56 -10.95
C LEU A 97 1.99 -5.13 -9.61
N PRO A 98 1.94 -6.46 -9.45
CA PRO A 98 1.69 -7.08 -8.15
C PRO A 98 2.89 -6.91 -7.21
N MET A 99 2.66 -7.08 -5.90
CA MET A 99 3.76 -7.27 -4.96
C MET A 99 4.40 -8.64 -5.20
N PRO A 100 5.70 -8.74 -5.48
CA PRO A 100 6.39 -10.03 -5.63
C PRO A 100 6.67 -10.64 -4.24
N LEU A 101 5.61 -11.10 -3.57
CA LEU A 101 5.63 -11.51 -2.16
C LEU A 101 6.63 -12.64 -1.88
N GLN A 102 6.69 -13.64 -2.77
CA GLN A 102 7.59 -14.77 -2.64
C GLN A 102 9.04 -14.33 -2.83
N GLU A 103 9.32 -13.50 -3.83
CA GLU A 103 10.66 -13.02 -4.13
C GLU A 103 11.16 -12.05 -3.06
N VAL A 104 10.27 -11.19 -2.56
CA VAL A 104 10.57 -10.39 -1.37
C VAL A 104 10.91 -11.33 -0.23
N HIS A 105 10.07 -12.31 0.12
CA HIS A 105 10.32 -13.25 1.21
C HIS A 105 11.66 -13.99 1.09
N THR A 106 11.97 -14.53 -0.09
CA THR A 106 13.19 -15.30 -0.36
C THR A 106 14.47 -14.45 -0.35
N GLN A 107 14.38 -13.15 -0.63
CA GLN A 107 15.50 -12.20 -0.60
C GLN A 107 15.78 -11.64 0.81
N ARG A 108 15.57 -12.45 1.85
CA ARG A 108 15.82 -12.00 3.22
C ARG A 108 17.33 -11.86 3.46
N GLY A 109 17.80 -10.62 3.55
CA GLY A 109 19.18 -10.28 3.88
C GLY A 109 20.12 -10.05 2.68
N GLN A 110 19.90 -10.70 1.54
CA GLN A 110 20.67 -10.47 0.31
C GLN A 110 19.76 -10.44 -0.94
N PRO A 111 19.98 -9.51 -1.88
CA PRO A 111 19.23 -9.47 -3.13
C PRO A 111 19.59 -10.65 -4.05
N THR A 112 18.65 -11.08 -4.89
CA THR A 112 18.99 -11.91 -6.05
C THR A 112 19.82 -11.11 -7.07
N THR A 113 20.53 -11.81 -7.95
CA THR A 113 21.29 -11.19 -9.04
C THR A 113 20.39 -10.30 -9.90
N GLU A 114 19.19 -10.77 -10.24
CA GLU A 114 18.21 -10.08 -11.07
C GLU A 114 17.71 -8.81 -10.37
N SER A 115 17.37 -8.90 -9.09
CA SER A 115 16.88 -7.76 -8.30
C SER A 115 17.95 -6.70 -8.13
N PHE A 116 19.20 -7.12 -7.88
CA PHE A 116 20.33 -6.21 -7.75
C PHE A 116 20.63 -5.50 -9.08
N GLN A 117 20.65 -6.23 -10.20
CA GLN A 117 20.90 -5.67 -11.53
C GLN A 117 19.80 -4.68 -11.94
N PHE A 118 18.52 -5.03 -11.73
CA PHE A 118 17.42 -4.13 -12.01
C PHE A 118 17.51 -2.87 -11.12
N TRP A 119 17.75 -3.03 -9.81
CA TRP A 119 17.92 -1.89 -8.91
C TRP A 119 19.06 -0.95 -9.32
N LYS A 120 20.18 -1.48 -9.82
CA LYS A 120 21.28 -0.67 -10.35
C LYS A 120 20.89 0.16 -11.57
N GLN A 121 19.92 -0.29 -12.36
CA GLN A 121 19.33 0.51 -13.45
C GLN A 121 18.30 1.51 -12.92
N CYS A 122 17.57 1.17 -11.85
CA CYS A 122 16.58 2.05 -11.23
C CYS A 122 17.22 3.27 -10.56
N ALA A 123 18.20 3.03 -9.69
CA ALA A 123 18.85 4.03 -8.85
C ALA A 123 20.35 3.71 -8.71
N PRO A 124 21.18 4.06 -9.72
CA PRO A 124 22.60 3.68 -9.78
C PRO A 124 23.43 4.07 -8.55
N HIS A 125 23.06 5.20 -7.93
CA HIS A 125 23.77 5.80 -6.79
C HIS A 125 23.20 5.40 -5.42
N GLU A 126 22.12 4.62 -5.38
CA GLU A 126 21.54 4.14 -4.13
C GLU A 126 21.99 2.70 -3.85
N PRO A 127 22.33 2.35 -2.58
CA PRO A 127 22.57 0.97 -2.22
C PRO A 127 21.28 0.16 -2.36
N PHE A 128 21.37 -1.18 -2.43
CA PHE A 128 20.16 -2.02 -2.42
C PHE A 128 19.54 -2.06 -1.02
N LEU A 129 20.35 -2.26 0.02
CA LEU A 129 19.92 -2.20 1.42
C LEU A 129 20.45 -0.93 2.06
N LEU A 130 19.59 -0.20 2.78
CA LEU A 130 20.01 0.97 3.54
C LEU A 130 20.64 0.54 4.86
N THR A 131 21.71 1.24 5.22
CA THR A 131 22.35 1.21 6.54
C THR A 131 22.09 2.51 7.29
N LEU A 132 22.37 2.55 8.59
CA LEU A 132 22.30 3.79 9.37
C LEU A 132 23.23 4.89 8.82
N ASN A 133 24.38 4.52 8.24
CA ASN A 133 25.29 5.47 7.62
C ASN A 133 24.69 6.08 6.36
N ASP A 134 23.96 5.27 5.57
CA ASP A 134 23.23 5.80 4.43
C ASP A 134 22.17 6.80 4.92
N ILE A 135 21.34 6.43 5.90
CA ILE A 135 20.29 7.31 6.42
C ILE A 135 20.84 8.64 6.97
N ARG A 136 21.99 8.62 7.65
CA ARG A 136 22.60 9.83 8.22
C ARG A 136 23.40 10.64 7.21
N GLY A 137 23.85 9.99 6.13
CA GLY A 137 24.67 10.61 5.10
C GLY A 137 23.90 11.63 4.26
N SER A 138 24.62 12.26 3.34
CA SER A 138 24.00 13.15 2.36
C SER A 138 23.15 12.37 1.36
N VAL A 139 22.03 12.97 0.98
CA VAL A 139 21.08 12.47 -0.01
C VAL A 139 21.03 13.47 -1.16
N VAL A 140 21.33 12.99 -2.37
CA VAL A 140 21.09 13.76 -3.59
C VAL A 140 19.60 13.70 -3.89
N LEU A 141 18.94 14.86 -3.89
CA LEU A 141 17.52 14.95 -4.14
C LEU A 141 17.22 14.54 -5.58
N LYS A 142 16.22 13.66 -5.75
CA LYS A 142 15.80 13.17 -7.07
C LYS A 142 15.39 14.29 -8.03
N ASN A 143 14.74 15.34 -7.51
CA ASN A 143 14.29 16.47 -8.31
C ASN A 143 15.28 17.63 -8.14
N PRO A 144 15.83 18.18 -9.24
CA PRO A 144 16.66 19.37 -9.17
C PRO A 144 15.83 20.59 -8.74
N CYS A 145 16.50 21.71 -8.46
CA CYS A 145 15.82 22.99 -8.26
C CYS A 145 14.91 23.28 -9.45
N HIS A 146 13.64 23.58 -9.19
CA HIS A 146 12.63 23.79 -10.24
C HIS A 146 12.82 25.12 -11.00
N GLU A 147 13.64 26.03 -10.47
CA GLU A 147 13.94 27.32 -11.11
C GLU A 147 15.20 27.25 -11.98
N CYS A 148 16.33 26.80 -11.42
CA CYS A 148 17.63 26.84 -12.11
C CYS A 148 18.16 25.46 -12.55
N GLY A 149 17.47 24.37 -12.23
CA GLY A 149 17.89 23.01 -12.60
C GLY A 149 19.11 22.46 -11.83
N SER A 150 19.65 23.20 -10.86
CA SER A 150 20.78 22.74 -10.05
C SER A 150 20.42 21.51 -9.21
N ILE A 151 21.31 20.51 -9.20
CA ILE A 151 21.19 19.32 -8.37
C ILE A 151 21.43 19.71 -6.91
N LEU A 152 20.56 19.23 -6.02
CA LEU A 152 20.60 19.55 -4.59
C LEU A 152 20.99 18.32 -3.79
N SER A 153 21.81 18.53 -2.77
CA SER A 153 22.22 17.50 -1.83
C SER A 153 22.10 18.05 -0.42
N ILE A 154 21.42 17.33 0.46
CA ILE A 154 21.18 17.69 1.87
C ILE A 154 21.46 16.49 2.77
N THR A 155 21.56 16.68 4.08
CA THR A 155 21.68 15.52 4.99
C THR A 155 20.37 14.73 5.01
N GLY A 156 20.42 13.43 5.30
CA GLY A 156 19.21 12.63 5.42
C GLY A 156 18.28 13.14 6.53
N SER A 157 18.84 13.63 7.65
CA SER A 157 18.06 14.28 8.71
C SER A 157 17.34 15.54 8.22
N ASP A 158 18.00 16.42 7.47
CA ASP A 158 17.35 17.60 6.89
C ASP A 158 16.27 17.20 5.89
N TYR A 159 16.49 16.12 5.13
CA TYR A 159 15.47 15.62 4.20
C TYR A 159 14.24 15.08 4.93
N GLY A 160 14.44 14.35 6.04
CA GLY A 160 13.38 13.93 6.94
C GLY A 160 12.60 15.12 7.50
N ILE A 161 13.29 16.11 8.08
CA ILE A 161 12.67 17.33 8.60
C ILE A 161 11.88 18.04 7.49
N TRP A 162 12.45 18.24 6.32
CA TRP A 162 11.77 18.86 5.19
C TRP A 162 10.51 18.10 4.76
N ARG A 163 10.49 16.77 4.88
CA ARG A 163 9.38 15.92 4.46
C ARG A 163 8.25 15.83 5.49
N PHE A 164 8.52 16.08 6.77
CA PHE A 164 7.56 15.95 7.88
C PHE A 164 7.18 17.29 8.55
N ASN A 165 7.91 18.37 8.30
CA ASN A 165 7.64 19.68 8.86
C ASN A 165 7.27 20.69 7.77
N THR A 166 6.03 21.18 7.79
CA THR A 166 5.50 22.16 6.82
C THR A 166 6.26 23.49 6.81
N ASN A 167 6.92 23.82 7.92
CA ASN A 167 7.71 25.05 8.08
C ASN A 167 9.19 24.87 7.70
N ALA A 168 9.61 23.69 7.25
CA ALA A 168 10.98 23.44 6.83
C ALA A 168 11.17 23.76 5.35
N PHE A 169 12.18 24.57 5.06
CA PHE A 169 12.52 25.02 3.71
C PHE A 169 13.88 24.45 3.28
N ILE A 170 13.97 24.09 2.00
CA ILE A 170 15.25 23.86 1.34
C ILE A 170 15.56 25.12 0.54
N GLN A 171 16.78 25.64 0.68
CA GLN A 171 17.29 26.73 -0.13
C GLN A 171 18.21 26.17 -1.22
N CYS A 172 17.98 26.56 -2.48
CA CYS A 172 18.88 26.23 -3.57
C CYS A 172 20.21 26.95 -3.41
N TRP A 173 21.33 26.23 -3.44
CA TRP A 173 22.67 26.81 -3.33
C TRP A 173 23.06 27.71 -4.52
N HIS A 174 22.38 27.58 -5.67
CA HIS A 174 22.71 28.32 -6.89
C HIS A 174 21.84 29.56 -7.09
N CYS A 175 20.51 29.42 -7.08
CA CYS A 175 19.59 30.54 -7.32
C CYS A 175 18.93 31.09 -6.05
N HIS A 176 19.27 30.57 -4.87
CA HIS A 176 18.72 30.96 -3.57
C HIS A 176 17.20 30.80 -3.40
N LEU A 177 16.53 30.11 -4.33
CA LEU A 177 15.12 29.77 -4.20
C LEU A 177 14.89 28.93 -2.94
N GLU A 178 13.99 29.40 -2.08
CA GLU A 178 13.51 28.66 -0.92
C GLU A 178 12.18 28.00 -1.24
N TYR A 179 12.07 26.72 -0.91
CA TYR A 179 10.82 25.99 -1.10
C TYR A 179 10.62 24.90 -0.05
N ASN A 180 9.37 24.73 0.37
CA ASN A 180 8.92 23.64 1.23
C ASN A 180 8.08 22.63 0.44
N MET A 181 7.48 21.67 1.13
CA MET A 181 6.65 20.64 0.50
C MET A 181 5.40 21.19 -0.22
N HIS A 182 4.81 22.29 0.27
CA HIS A 182 3.62 22.91 -0.35
C HIS A 182 3.95 23.48 -1.74
N HIS A 183 5.09 24.16 -1.86
CA HIS A 183 5.57 24.67 -3.15
C HIS A 183 5.71 23.53 -4.16
N LYS A 184 6.27 22.37 -3.74
CA LYS A 184 6.41 21.20 -4.63
C LYS A 184 5.05 20.59 -5.00
N ALA A 185 4.10 20.49 -4.06
CA ALA A 185 2.75 20.02 -4.34
C ALA A 185 2.02 20.95 -5.35
N MET A 186 2.18 22.27 -5.22
CA MET A 186 1.64 23.25 -6.16
C MET A 186 2.27 23.13 -7.56
N VAL A 187 3.59 22.91 -7.66
CA VAL A 187 4.25 22.65 -8.94
C VAL A 187 3.65 21.40 -9.61
N HIS A 188 3.41 20.34 -8.85
CA HIS A 188 2.75 19.14 -9.37
C HIS A 188 1.32 19.41 -9.86
N LEU A 189 0.50 20.13 -9.09
CA LEU A 189 -0.85 20.50 -9.50
C LEU A 189 -0.85 21.35 -10.78
N LYS A 190 -0.01 22.38 -10.86
CA LYS A 190 0.12 23.24 -12.06
C LYS A 190 0.51 22.42 -13.29
N ASN A 191 1.44 21.47 -13.15
CA ASN A 191 1.85 20.60 -14.25
C ASN A 191 0.73 19.66 -14.71
N GLU A 192 -0.11 19.17 -13.80
CA GLU A 192 -1.21 18.25 -14.12
C GLU A 192 -2.42 18.97 -14.72
N LEU A 193 -2.68 20.20 -14.30
CA LEU A 193 -3.68 21.08 -14.92
C LEU A 193 -3.27 21.54 -16.33
N ARG A 194 -1.95 21.64 -16.59
CA ARG A 194 -1.42 21.96 -17.93
C ARG A 194 -1.57 20.80 -18.92
N ASP A 195 -1.59 19.56 -18.45
CA ASP A 195 -1.70 18.39 -19.32
C ASP A 195 -3.08 18.38 -20.01
N ASN A 196 -3.11 18.29 -21.34
CA ASN A 196 -4.34 18.23 -22.12
C ASN A 196 -5.26 17.06 -21.70
N ARG A 197 -4.71 16.03 -21.04
CA ARG A 197 -5.47 14.91 -20.45
C ARG A 197 -6.22 15.28 -19.17
N ASN A 198 -5.81 16.35 -18.48
CA ASN A 198 -6.36 16.83 -17.20
C ASN A 198 -6.45 15.72 -16.15
N TYR A 199 -5.41 14.89 -16.06
CA TYR A 199 -5.32 13.81 -15.07
C TYR A 199 -4.90 14.37 -13.71
N VAL A 200 -5.80 15.14 -13.11
CA VAL A 200 -5.62 15.73 -11.78
C VAL A 200 -5.80 14.64 -10.72
N ARG A 201 -4.84 14.55 -9.79
CA ARG A 201 -4.86 13.55 -8.73
C ARG A 201 -6.14 13.61 -7.91
N GLY A 202 -6.64 12.44 -7.60
CA GLY A 202 -7.83 12.18 -6.82
C GLY A 202 -9.15 12.34 -7.56
N THR A 203 -9.13 12.83 -8.81
CA THR A 203 -10.35 13.21 -9.53
C THR A 203 -10.80 12.18 -10.57
N MET A 204 -9.94 11.23 -10.96
CA MET A 204 -10.16 10.40 -12.15
C MET A 204 -11.18 9.28 -11.92
N LEU A 205 -11.34 8.80 -10.69
CA LEU A 205 -12.20 7.65 -10.38
C LEU A 205 -13.58 8.06 -9.86
N SER A 206 -14.60 7.30 -10.29
CA SER A 206 -15.95 7.31 -9.77
C SER A 206 -16.00 6.69 -8.37
N PHE A 207 -17.16 6.77 -7.70
CA PHE A 207 -17.38 6.08 -6.42
C PHE A 207 -17.37 4.55 -6.55
N SER A 208 -17.61 4.01 -7.75
CA SER A 208 -17.48 2.57 -8.04
C SER A 208 -16.02 2.15 -8.30
N GLY A 209 -15.10 3.12 -8.39
CA GLY A 209 -13.69 2.91 -8.70
C GLY A 209 -13.39 2.80 -10.20
N GLU A 210 -14.33 3.18 -11.06
CA GLU A 210 -14.19 3.22 -12.53
C GLU A 210 -13.67 4.59 -13.00
N LEU A 211 -13.02 4.66 -14.16
CA LEU A 211 -12.61 5.95 -14.71
C LEU A 211 -13.86 6.76 -15.11
N LYS A 212 -13.96 8.01 -14.66
CA LYS A 212 -15.11 8.89 -14.96
C LYS A 212 -15.24 9.28 -16.44
N GLN A 213 -14.17 9.15 -17.21
CA GLN A 213 -14.14 9.54 -18.62
C GLN A 213 -14.49 8.31 -19.47
N GLU A 214 -15.76 8.22 -19.87
CA GLU A 214 -16.28 7.13 -20.71
C GLU A 214 -15.55 7.05 -22.06
N SER A 215 -15.34 5.82 -22.53
CA SER A 215 -14.90 5.40 -23.87
C SER A 215 -13.41 5.37 -24.22
N VAL A 216 -12.52 5.09 -23.24
CA VAL A 216 -11.43 4.16 -23.60
C VAL A 216 -12.05 2.76 -23.55
N LYS A 217 -12.51 2.24 -24.70
CA LYS A 217 -12.49 0.78 -24.87
C LYS A 217 -11.08 0.36 -24.47
N PRO A 218 -10.85 -0.64 -23.61
CA PRO A 218 -9.51 -1.04 -23.20
C PRO A 218 -8.73 -1.45 -24.44
N SER A 219 -8.09 -0.49 -25.11
CA SER A 219 -7.20 -0.69 -26.24
C SER A 219 -5.90 -1.13 -25.62
N ASN A 220 -5.69 -2.44 -25.60
CA ASN A 220 -4.39 -3.10 -25.42
C ASN A 220 -3.46 -2.49 -24.34
N TYR A 221 -3.99 -2.04 -23.21
CA TYR A 221 -3.14 -1.90 -22.03
C TYR A 221 -2.69 -3.31 -21.67
N SER A 222 -1.37 -3.53 -21.65
CA SER A 222 -0.79 -4.78 -21.20
C SER A 222 -1.01 -4.90 -19.69
N PHE A 223 -2.21 -5.32 -19.29
CA PHE A 223 -2.50 -5.69 -17.92
C PHE A 223 -1.78 -6.99 -17.62
N ILE A 224 -0.72 -6.90 -16.82
CA ILE A 224 -0.01 -8.09 -16.37
C ILE A 224 -0.80 -8.63 -15.18
N SER A 225 -1.55 -9.72 -15.39
CA SER A 225 -2.12 -10.43 -14.24
C SER A 225 -0.99 -10.93 -13.35
N ALA A 226 -1.22 -11.08 -12.06
CA ALA A 226 -0.17 -11.58 -11.19
C ALA A 226 0.31 -12.97 -11.63
N GLU A 227 -0.60 -13.81 -12.10
CA GLU A 227 -0.24 -15.10 -12.70
C GLU A 227 0.72 -14.98 -13.89
N HIS A 228 0.53 -14.00 -14.79
CA HIS A 228 1.47 -13.75 -15.88
C HIS A 228 2.80 -13.20 -15.38
N TYR A 229 2.76 -12.26 -14.43
CA TYR A 229 3.96 -11.69 -13.82
C TYR A 229 4.83 -12.79 -13.21
N PHE A 230 4.23 -13.71 -12.44
CA PHE A 230 4.93 -14.78 -11.73
C PHE A 230 5.34 -15.97 -12.60
N LYS A 231 4.66 -16.24 -13.71
CA LYS A 231 5.01 -17.35 -14.62
C LYS A 231 6.09 -17.01 -15.64
N GLY A 232 6.57 -15.76 -15.67
CA GLY A 232 7.47 -15.25 -16.69
C GLY A 232 6.73 -14.99 -17.99
N CYS A 233 6.88 -13.79 -18.56
CA CYS A 233 6.38 -13.52 -19.91
C CYS A 233 7.37 -14.12 -20.92
N ASP A 234 6.88 -14.90 -21.89
CA ASP A 234 7.61 -15.09 -23.14
C ASP A 234 7.77 -13.72 -23.81
N GLU A 235 8.99 -13.35 -24.19
CA GLU A 235 9.37 -12.01 -24.69
C GLU A 235 8.70 -11.61 -26.02
N GLY A 236 7.81 -12.44 -26.58
CA GLY A 236 7.07 -12.16 -27.80
C GLY A 236 5.68 -11.58 -27.53
N ALA A 237 5.50 -10.29 -27.81
CA ALA A 237 4.24 -9.55 -27.93
C ALA A 237 3.75 -8.77 -26.69
N ILE A 238 4.50 -7.72 -26.31
CA ILE A 238 3.86 -6.48 -25.85
C ILE A 238 4.06 -5.45 -26.97
N THR A 239 3.14 -5.45 -27.94
CA THR A 239 3.11 -4.42 -28.98
C THR A 239 2.69 -3.10 -28.36
N GLN A 240 3.61 -2.13 -28.30
CA GLN A 240 3.31 -0.73 -28.01
C GLN A 240 2.48 -0.12 -29.15
N GLU A 241 1.17 -0.31 -29.14
CA GLU A 241 0.29 0.52 -29.97
C GLU A 241 -0.14 1.75 -29.17
N THR A 242 0.60 2.85 -29.36
CA THR A 242 0.22 4.16 -28.85
C THR A 242 -0.87 4.77 -29.75
N SER A 243 -2.14 4.45 -29.51
CA SER A 243 -3.23 5.30 -30.04
C SER A 243 -3.33 6.56 -29.18
N ARG A 244 -2.55 7.58 -29.53
CA ARG A 244 -2.63 8.93 -28.96
C ARG A 244 -3.87 9.63 -29.51
N GLN A 245 -5.01 9.47 -28.84
CA GLN A 245 -6.15 10.37 -29.04
C GLN A 245 -6.22 11.35 -27.87
N ALA A 246 -6.02 12.63 -28.18
CA ALA A 246 -6.19 13.74 -27.25
C ALA A 246 -7.65 13.86 -26.83
N PHE A 247 -7.85 14.18 -25.55
CA PHE A 247 -9.15 14.34 -24.92
C PHE A 247 -9.95 15.48 -25.55
N LYS A 248 -11.26 15.25 -25.75
CA LYS A 248 -12.24 16.32 -25.92
C LYS A 248 -12.86 16.63 -24.56
N ASN A 249 -12.68 17.87 -24.13
CA ASN A 249 -13.33 18.55 -23.01
C ASN A 249 -12.77 18.20 -21.62
N ALA A 250 -11.71 18.92 -21.23
CA ALA A 250 -11.46 19.22 -19.83
C ALA A 250 -12.72 19.83 -19.18
N PRO A 251 -13.06 19.53 -17.92
CA PRO A 251 -14.03 20.34 -17.18
C PRO A 251 -13.61 21.81 -17.28
N ALA A 252 -14.52 22.71 -17.67
CA ALA A 252 -14.24 24.14 -17.81
C ALA A 252 -13.54 24.70 -16.56
N LEU A 253 -13.89 24.17 -15.39
CA LEU A 253 -13.29 24.47 -14.10
C LEU A 253 -11.77 24.24 -14.02
N PHE A 254 -11.22 23.18 -14.61
CA PHE A 254 -9.76 22.94 -14.57
C PHE A 254 -9.00 23.91 -15.47
N SER A 255 -9.57 24.29 -16.61
CA SER A 255 -9.00 25.35 -17.46
C SER A 255 -8.99 26.69 -16.72
N SER A 256 -10.12 27.09 -16.13
CA SER A 256 -10.22 28.32 -15.34
C SER A 256 -9.29 28.32 -14.12
N LEU A 257 -9.13 27.17 -13.47
CA LEU A 257 -8.20 27.00 -12.35
C LEU A 257 -6.75 27.13 -12.81
N TYR A 258 -6.38 26.53 -13.94
CA TYR A 258 -5.06 26.65 -14.54
C TYR A 258 -4.72 28.11 -14.85
N ASP A 259 -5.60 28.80 -15.59
CA ASP A 259 -5.39 30.20 -16.00
C ASP A 259 -5.18 31.09 -14.76
N THR A 260 -6.03 30.93 -13.74
CA THR A 260 -5.89 31.70 -12.50
C THR A 260 -4.58 31.40 -11.77
N LEU A 261 -4.18 30.12 -11.69
CA LEU A 261 -2.94 29.70 -11.02
C LEU A 261 -1.65 30.11 -11.73
N THR A 262 -1.70 30.35 -13.04
CA THR A 262 -0.54 30.89 -13.77
C THR A 262 -0.29 32.37 -13.45
N THR A 263 -1.33 33.10 -13.07
CA THR A 263 -1.26 34.53 -12.73
C THR A 263 -1.12 34.80 -11.22
N SER A 264 -1.34 33.80 -10.36
CA SER A 264 -1.28 33.98 -8.90
C SER A 264 0.10 33.69 -8.30
N THR A 265 0.41 34.37 -7.19
CA THR A 265 1.56 34.09 -6.32
C THR A 265 1.25 33.02 -5.27
N THR A 266 0.26 32.16 -5.51
CA THR A 266 -0.16 31.13 -4.56
C THR A 266 0.88 30.02 -4.46
N HIS A 267 1.27 29.71 -3.23
CA HIS A 267 2.26 28.67 -2.93
C HIS A 267 1.71 27.54 -2.05
N SER A 268 0.45 27.63 -1.60
CA SER A 268 -0.23 26.60 -0.80
C SER A 268 -1.60 26.22 -1.37
N ILE A 269 -2.04 24.98 -1.11
CA ILE A 269 -3.39 24.51 -1.44
C ILE A 269 -4.46 25.29 -0.67
N ASP A 270 -4.16 25.82 0.51
CA ASP A 270 -5.14 26.56 1.30
C ASP A 270 -5.61 27.84 0.60
N ASP A 271 -4.73 28.49 -0.17
CA ASP A 271 -5.09 29.68 -0.93
C ASP A 271 -5.98 29.35 -2.15
N LEU A 272 -6.06 28.08 -2.58
CA LEU A 272 -6.93 27.66 -3.67
C LEU A 272 -8.42 27.84 -3.36
N GLU A 273 -8.81 27.83 -2.09
CA GLU A 273 -10.22 27.97 -1.72
C GLU A 273 -10.77 29.31 -2.22
N GLN A 274 -10.00 30.39 -2.06
CA GLN A 274 -10.36 31.72 -2.54
C GLN A 274 -10.39 31.78 -4.07
N ILE A 275 -9.45 31.10 -4.73
CA ILE A 275 -9.41 31.02 -6.20
C ILE A 275 -10.66 30.30 -6.73
N LEU A 276 -10.99 29.14 -6.18
CA LEU A 276 -12.16 28.36 -6.60
C LEU A 276 -13.47 29.12 -6.37
N LEU A 277 -13.59 29.90 -5.29
CA LEU A 277 -14.77 30.73 -5.06
C LEU A 277 -15.03 31.71 -6.21
N GLY A 278 -13.96 32.25 -6.81
CA GLY A 278 -14.01 33.17 -7.95
C GLY A 278 -14.33 32.53 -9.31
N ILE A 279 -14.30 31.20 -9.42
CA ILE A 279 -14.63 30.50 -10.68
C ILE A 279 -16.15 30.27 -10.75
N ASP A 280 -16.73 30.59 -11.91
CA ASP A 280 -18.13 30.33 -12.22
C ASP A 280 -18.37 28.83 -12.46
N ASP A 281 -18.81 28.13 -11.41
CA ASP A 281 -19.23 26.72 -11.45
C ASP A 281 -20.16 26.43 -10.25
N LYS A 282 -20.83 25.28 -10.26
CA LYS A 282 -21.73 24.82 -9.20
C LYS A 282 -20.99 24.70 -7.88
N LYS A 283 -21.60 25.24 -6.81
CA LYS A 283 -21.05 25.23 -5.45
C LYS A 283 -20.67 23.82 -4.96
N ASP A 284 -21.46 22.81 -5.29
CA ASP A 284 -21.19 21.42 -4.90
C ASP A 284 -19.99 20.82 -5.64
N ASP A 285 -19.80 21.15 -6.92
CA ASP A 285 -18.66 20.67 -7.71
C ASP A 285 -17.36 21.33 -7.23
N LYS A 286 -17.40 22.64 -6.96
CA LYS A 286 -16.30 23.35 -6.30
C LYS A 286 -15.92 22.74 -4.95
N ARG A 287 -16.91 22.43 -4.11
CA ARG A 287 -16.68 21.80 -2.78
C ARG A 287 -16.05 20.41 -2.92
N ARG A 288 -16.53 19.59 -3.86
CA ARG A 288 -16.00 18.23 -4.10
C ARG A 288 -14.57 18.26 -4.61
N ILE A 289 -14.28 19.17 -5.54
CA ILE A 289 -12.93 19.34 -6.08
C ILE A 289 -12.00 19.88 -5.01
N MET A 290 -12.39 20.91 -4.24
CA MET A 290 -11.56 21.42 -3.15
C MET A 290 -11.23 20.35 -2.11
N HIS A 291 -12.23 19.55 -1.69
CA HIS A 291 -11.98 18.42 -0.79
C HIS A 291 -10.99 17.43 -1.41
N THR A 292 -11.14 17.12 -2.70
CA THR A 292 -10.24 16.18 -3.39
C THR A 292 -8.82 16.71 -3.44
N LEU A 293 -8.64 17.97 -3.86
CA LEU A 293 -7.34 18.63 -3.93
C LEU A 293 -6.67 18.71 -2.56
N ARG A 294 -7.42 19.03 -1.50
CA ARG A 294 -6.92 19.00 -0.12
C ARG A 294 -6.47 17.62 0.30
N CYS A 295 -7.16 16.54 -0.11
CA CYS A 295 -6.75 15.19 0.26
C CYS A 295 -5.53 14.67 -0.52
N THR A 296 -5.30 15.16 -1.75
CA THR A 296 -4.24 14.62 -2.63
C THR A 296 -3.00 15.49 -2.69
N TYR A 297 -3.17 16.80 -2.59
CA TYR A 297 -2.08 17.78 -2.55
C TYR A 297 -1.99 18.41 -1.16
N SER A 298 -2.52 17.76 -0.12
CA SER A 298 -2.43 18.21 1.27
C SER A 298 -1.04 18.73 1.58
N ASP A 299 -0.96 19.54 2.64
CA ASP A 299 0.24 20.11 3.24
C ASP A 299 1.37 19.12 3.55
N THR A 300 1.21 17.85 3.22
CA THR A 300 2.05 16.71 3.57
C THR A 300 2.39 15.83 2.36
N ASN A 301 1.87 16.07 1.14
CA ASN A 301 2.14 15.22 -0.03
C ASN A 301 2.92 15.94 -1.16
N PRO A 302 4.25 16.05 -1.05
CA PRO A 302 5.13 16.56 -2.12
C PRO A 302 5.54 15.50 -3.16
N SER A 303 5.05 14.26 -3.04
CA SER A 303 5.38 13.16 -3.94
C SER A 303 4.61 13.28 -5.26
N PRO A 304 4.94 12.52 -6.32
CA PRO A 304 4.15 12.50 -7.54
C PRO A 304 2.87 11.68 -7.43
N PHE A 305 2.53 11.07 -6.29
CA PHE A 305 1.43 10.11 -6.13
C PHE A 305 0.13 10.76 -5.62
N SER A 306 -1.02 10.15 -5.92
CA SER A 306 -2.35 10.57 -5.45
C SER A 306 -2.60 10.26 -3.97
N LEU A 307 -1.73 9.47 -3.34
CA LEU A 307 -1.75 9.12 -1.93
C LEU A 307 -0.52 9.72 -1.25
N ASP A 308 -0.70 10.34 -0.08
CA ASP A 308 0.43 10.59 0.82
C ASP A 308 0.92 9.25 1.39
N LEU A 309 1.95 8.70 0.75
CA LEU A 309 2.48 7.38 1.08
C LEU A 309 3.06 7.33 2.48
N LEU A 310 3.62 8.44 2.99
CA LEU A 310 4.20 8.46 4.33
C LEU A 310 3.14 8.46 5.42
N GLN A 311 2.04 9.18 5.23
CA GLN A 311 0.90 9.03 6.13
C GLN A 311 0.24 7.64 6.02
N ALA A 312 0.19 7.06 4.81
CA ALA A 312 -0.36 5.73 4.60
C ALA A 312 0.45 4.64 5.33
N ILE A 313 1.78 4.64 5.22
CA ILE A 313 2.62 3.67 5.92
C ILE A 313 2.49 3.75 7.44
N GLU A 314 2.29 4.95 8.02
CA GLU A 314 2.04 5.09 9.47
C GLU A 314 0.72 4.41 9.87
N ARG A 315 -0.35 4.59 9.08
CA ARG A 315 -1.64 3.92 9.33
C ARG A 315 -1.53 2.42 9.17
N GLN A 316 -0.83 1.95 8.13
CA GLN A 316 -0.59 0.52 7.89
C GLN A 316 0.28 -0.12 8.98
N HIS A 317 1.25 0.61 9.55
CA HIS A 317 2.09 0.11 10.63
C HIS A 317 1.29 -0.25 11.89
N VAL A 318 0.24 0.53 12.22
CA VAL A 318 -0.64 0.23 13.37
C VAL A 318 -1.35 -1.11 13.16
N VAL A 319 -1.86 -1.37 11.95
CA VAL A 319 -2.52 -2.64 11.60
C VAL A 319 -1.50 -3.78 11.60
N GLY A 320 -0.34 -3.59 10.96
CA GLY A 320 0.73 -4.58 10.92
C GLY A 320 1.23 -4.98 12.31
N SER A 321 1.41 -4.02 13.21
CA SER A 321 1.78 -4.28 14.60
C SER A 321 0.74 -5.12 15.35
N ARG A 322 -0.54 -4.99 15.01
CA ARG A 322 -1.61 -5.84 15.56
C ARG A 322 -1.57 -7.24 14.95
N MET A 323 -1.33 -7.36 13.65
CA MET A 323 -1.16 -8.66 12.97
C MET A 323 -0.01 -9.47 13.57
N LEU A 324 1.12 -8.83 13.89
CA LEU A 324 2.28 -9.50 14.50
C LEU A 324 2.08 -9.93 15.96
N ARG A 325 1.05 -9.40 16.64
CA ARG A 325 0.68 -9.81 18.01
C ARG A 325 -0.30 -11.00 18.03
N VAL A 326 -0.87 -11.36 16.89
CA VAL A 326 -1.76 -12.53 16.79
C VAL A 326 -0.92 -13.80 16.93
N ASN A 327 -1.40 -14.74 17.75
CA ASN A 327 -0.83 -16.08 17.83
C ASN A 327 -1.34 -16.91 16.65
N TRP A 328 -0.68 -16.81 15.50
CA TRP A 328 -1.04 -17.55 14.29
C TRP A 328 -0.80 -19.05 14.50
N ILE A 329 -1.86 -19.86 14.45
CA ILE A 329 -1.76 -21.33 14.40
C ILE A 329 -1.75 -21.68 12.91
N LEU A 330 -0.57 -21.93 12.35
CA LEU A 330 -0.44 -22.19 10.91
C LEU A 330 -0.60 -23.68 10.58
N PRO A 331 -1.27 -24.06 9.48
CA PRO A 331 -1.95 -23.18 8.51
C PRO A 331 -3.35 -22.71 8.93
N ASP A 332 -3.92 -23.25 10.00
CA ASP A 332 -5.34 -23.15 10.36
C ASP A 332 -5.91 -21.72 10.50
N SER A 333 -5.18 -20.82 11.15
CA SER A 333 -5.61 -19.41 11.29
C SER A 333 -5.71 -18.72 9.93
N VAL A 334 -4.81 -19.03 9.01
CA VAL A 334 -4.82 -18.48 7.65
C VAL A 334 -5.95 -19.12 6.85
N VAL A 335 -6.11 -20.45 6.92
CA VAL A 335 -7.22 -21.20 6.30
C VAL A 335 -8.57 -20.61 6.71
N ARG A 336 -8.77 -20.37 8.01
CA ARG A 336 -9.99 -19.74 8.56
C ARG A 336 -10.16 -18.32 8.04
N GLY A 337 -9.09 -17.53 8.01
CA GLY A 337 -9.08 -16.18 7.42
C GLY A 337 -9.56 -16.17 5.97
N LEU A 338 -9.06 -17.08 5.13
CA LEU A 338 -9.45 -17.21 3.73
C LEU A 338 -10.94 -17.54 3.57
N ARG A 339 -11.44 -18.51 4.35
CA ARG A 339 -12.87 -18.88 4.33
C ARG A 339 -13.75 -17.70 4.75
N ASN A 340 -13.36 -17.01 5.81
CA ASN A 340 -14.10 -15.87 6.32
C ASN A 340 -14.01 -14.65 5.37
N TYR A 341 -12.93 -14.50 4.63
CA TYR A 341 -12.77 -13.44 3.64
C TYR A 341 -13.77 -13.57 2.48
N LYS A 342 -13.97 -14.78 1.95
CA LYS A 342 -15.02 -15.03 0.95
C LYS A 342 -16.40 -14.66 1.47
N ASN A 343 -16.71 -15.08 2.69
CA ASN A 343 -17.96 -14.74 3.35
C ASN A 343 -18.11 -13.24 3.62
N PHE A 344 -17.01 -12.54 3.92
CA PHE A 344 -16.95 -11.10 4.10
C PHE A 344 -17.22 -10.33 2.80
N LEU A 345 -16.69 -10.81 1.67
CA LEU A 345 -17.02 -10.25 0.35
C LEU A 345 -18.52 -10.42 0.05
N LEU A 346 -19.09 -11.60 0.27
CA LEU A 346 -20.55 -11.79 0.12
C LEU A 346 -21.35 -10.85 1.02
N LEU A 347 -20.89 -10.63 2.25
CA LEU A 347 -21.52 -9.71 3.18
C LEU A 347 -21.56 -8.27 2.61
N MET A 348 -20.45 -7.78 2.07
CA MET A 348 -20.38 -6.46 1.43
C MET A 348 -21.13 -6.40 0.09
N LYS A 349 -21.19 -7.50 -0.67
CA LYS A 349 -21.99 -7.60 -1.90
C LYS A 349 -23.48 -7.45 -1.61
N ASN A 350 -23.96 -8.15 -0.58
CA ASN A 350 -25.36 -8.16 -0.18
C ASN A 350 -25.78 -6.90 0.58
N ASN A 351 -24.83 -6.15 1.14
CA ASN A 351 -25.05 -4.89 1.83
C ASN A 351 -24.21 -3.78 1.18
N ARG A 352 -24.64 -3.26 0.02
CA ARG A 352 -23.81 -2.35 -0.80
C ARG A 352 -23.29 -1.11 -0.08
N GLY A 353 -24.03 -0.60 0.92
CA GLY A 353 -23.64 0.55 1.75
C GLY A 353 -22.82 0.20 3.00
N LEU A 354 -22.53 -1.08 3.25
CA LEU A 354 -21.71 -1.50 4.39
C LEU A 354 -20.24 -1.12 4.17
N ILE A 355 -19.69 -0.36 5.10
CA ILE A 355 -18.26 -0.18 5.28
C ILE A 355 -17.80 -1.34 6.18
N GLY A 356 -17.29 -2.39 5.55
CA GLY A 356 -16.89 -3.61 6.26
C GLY A 356 -15.58 -3.41 7.03
N VAL A 357 -15.58 -3.72 8.32
CA VAL A 357 -14.37 -3.75 9.15
C VAL A 357 -13.95 -5.21 9.36
N PRO A 358 -12.83 -5.66 8.79
CA PRO A 358 -12.41 -7.06 8.85
C PRO A 358 -11.82 -7.42 10.22
N THR A 359 -11.87 -8.70 10.58
CA THR A 359 -10.98 -9.24 11.61
C THR A 359 -9.56 -9.35 11.04
N LEU A 360 -8.52 -9.42 11.90
CA LEU A 360 -7.13 -9.48 11.41
C LEU A 360 -6.85 -10.67 10.47
N GLU A 361 -7.51 -11.81 10.67
CA GLU A 361 -7.39 -12.99 9.80
C GLU A 361 -8.02 -12.76 8.40
N ILE A 362 -9.17 -12.09 8.37
CA ILE A 362 -9.81 -11.65 7.11
C ILE A 362 -8.94 -10.61 6.42
N ASP A 363 -8.36 -9.69 7.21
CA ASP A 363 -7.58 -8.56 6.74
C ASP A 363 -6.29 -9.00 6.04
N VAL A 364 -5.60 -10.02 6.58
CA VAL A 364 -4.47 -10.69 5.91
C VAL A 364 -4.86 -11.20 4.52
N SER A 365 -6.02 -11.85 4.40
CA SER A 365 -6.52 -12.36 3.12
C SER A 365 -6.89 -11.23 2.16
N TRP A 366 -7.50 -10.16 2.68
CA TRP A 366 -7.91 -9.01 1.88
C TRP A 366 -6.69 -8.23 1.37
N HIS A 367 -5.74 -7.89 2.23
CA HIS A 367 -4.49 -7.25 1.81
C HIS A 367 -3.73 -8.12 0.80
N THR A 368 -3.65 -9.43 1.01
CA THR A 368 -3.05 -10.35 0.03
C THR A 368 -3.71 -10.22 -1.34
N HIS A 369 -5.05 -10.12 -1.40
CA HIS A 369 -5.77 -9.91 -2.65
C HIS A 369 -5.45 -8.54 -3.27
N GLN A 370 -5.41 -7.46 -2.49
CA GLN A 370 -5.11 -6.10 -2.97
C GLN A 370 -3.69 -5.96 -3.53
N LEU A 371 -2.74 -6.72 -2.99
CA LEU A 371 -1.37 -6.81 -3.52
C LEU A 371 -1.29 -7.45 -4.91
N HIS A 372 -2.40 -7.95 -5.44
CA HIS A 372 -2.57 -8.44 -6.81
C HIS A 372 -3.57 -7.52 -7.54
N PRO A 373 -3.18 -6.28 -7.91
CA PRO A 373 -4.12 -5.21 -8.22
C PRO A 373 -4.96 -5.48 -9.48
N VAL A 374 -4.42 -6.17 -10.49
CA VAL A 374 -5.17 -6.59 -11.69
C VAL A 374 -6.27 -7.58 -11.33
N ASP A 375 -5.91 -8.62 -10.57
CA ASP A 375 -6.84 -9.67 -10.15
C ASP A 375 -7.90 -9.13 -9.18
N TYR A 376 -7.48 -8.31 -8.22
CA TYR A 376 -8.36 -7.61 -7.28
C TYR A 376 -9.41 -6.78 -8.01
N ARG A 377 -8.95 -5.94 -8.95
CA ARG A 377 -9.82 -5.05 -9.70
C ARG A 377 -10.78 -5.83 -10.59
N ARG A 378 -10.28 -6.82 -11.32
CA ARG A 378 -11.07 -7.71 -12.18
C ARG A 378 -12.15 -8.43 -11.38
N PHE A 379 -11.78 -9.02 -10.24
CA PHE A 379 -12.72 -9.74 -9.39
C PHE A 379 -13.79 -8.82 -8.81
N THR A 380 -13.37 -7.72 -8.17
CA THR A 380 -14.30 -6.81 -7.48
C THR A 380 -15.24 -6.09 -8.46
N SER A 381 -14.72 -5.57 -9.57
CA SER A 381 -15.56 -4.97 -10.62
C SER A 381 -16.60 -5.98 -11.14
N ARG A 382 -16.17 -7.18 -11.54
CA ARG A 382 -17.07 -8.17 -12.15
C ARG A 382 -18.09 -8.76 -11.18
N TYR A 383 -17.67 -9.12 -9.97
CA TYR A 383 -18.49 -9.93 -9.07
C TYR A 383 -19.13 -9.14 -7.93
N MET A 384 -18.55 -7.99 -7.58
CA MET A 384 -19.06 -7.08 -6.55
C MET A 384 -19.79 -5.88 -7.16
N GLY A 385 -19.61 -5.63 -8.46
CA GLY A 385 -20.20 -4.50 -9.18
C GLY A 385 -19.58 -3.15 -8.81
N ARG A 386 -18.48 -3.16 -8.04
CA ARG A 386 -17.68 -2.00 -7.65
C ARG A 386 -16.34 -2.48 -7.11
N ILE A 387 -15.33 -1.64 -7.20
CA ILE A 387 -14.09 -1.86 -6.47
C ILE A 387 -14.39 -1.66 -4.98
N ILE A 388 -13.93 -2.59 -4.14
CA ILE A 388 -14.02 -2.43 -2.68
C ILE A 388 -12.79 -1.62 -2.27
N ASN A 389 -13.00 -0.37 -1.83
CA ASN A 389 -11.89 0.45 -1.36
C ASN A 389 -11.51 0.07 0.08
N HIS A 390 -10.22 0.05 0.38
CA HIS A 390 -9.71 -0.06 1.74
C HIS A 390 -9.32 1.33 2.21
N ASP A 391 -10.31 2.08 2.69
CA ASP A 391 -10.09 3.44 3.18
C ASP A 391 -9.51 3.39 4.59
N ASP A 392 -8.19 3.50 4.67
CA ASP A 392 -7.44 3.49 5.92
C ASP A 392 -7.45 4.85 6.64
N THR A 393 -8.07 5.89 6.06
CA THR A 393 -8.17 7.24 6.66
C THR A 393 -9.35 7.39 7.62
N ILE A 394 -10.19 6.35 7.75
CA ILE A 394 -11.37 6.39 8.61
C ILE A 394 -10.94 6.64 10.08
N PRO A 395 -11.44 7.71 10.72
CA PRO A 395 -11.11 8.01 12.11
C PRO A 395 -11.48 6.88 13.08
N GLN A 396 -10.66 6.68 14.12
CA GLN A 396 -10.82 5.60 15.10
C GLN A 396 -12.22 5.55 15.73
N TYR A 397 -12.83 6.70 16.02
CA TYR A 397 -14.17 6.75 16.61
C TYR A 397 -15.27 6.21 15.66
N LYS A 398 -15.08 6.32 14.34
CA LYS A 398 -15.98 5.73 13.34
C LYS A 398 -15.73 4.24 13.14
N LEU A 399 -14.50 3.77 13.33
CA LEU A 399 -14.17 2.35 13.20
C LEU A 399 -14.96 1.48 14.18
N GLY A 400 -15.21 1.95 15.42
CA GLY A 400 -16.07 1.24 16.36
C GLY A 400 -17.52 1.10 15.88
N ILE A 401 -18.06 2.16 15.26
CA ILE A 401 -19.41 2.17 14.69
C ILE A 401 -19.49 1.19 13.51
N TYR A 402 -18.55 1.26 12.57
CA TYR A 402 -18.53 0.38 11.40
C TYR A 402 -18.22 -1.08 11.75
N SER A 403 -17.43 -1.32 12.79
CA SER A 403 -17.23 -2.66 13.35
C SER A 403 -18.54 -3.24 13.89
N ASN A 404 -19.32 -2.45 14.64
CA ASN A 404 -20.64 -2.85 15.11
C ASN A 404 -21.61 -3.12 13.93
N HIS A 405 -21.63 -2.26 12.91
CA HIS A 405 -22.45 -2.51 11.71
C HIS A 405 -22.06 -3.81 11.01
N THR A 406 -20.75 -4.10 10.92
CA THR A 406 -20.24 -5.33 10.34
C THR A 406 -20.70 -6.54 11.16
N LYS A 407 -20.57 -6.49 12.48
CA LYS A 407 -21.05 -7.53 13.41
C LYS A 407 -22.56 -7.79 13.24
N MET A 408 -23.38 -6.76 13.25
CA MET A 408 -24.83 -6.88 13.04
C MET A 408 -25.17 -7.50 11.69
N ALA A 409 -24.41 -7.17 10.64
CA ALA A 409 -24.61 -7.77 9.32
C ALA A 409 -24.27 -9.27 9.31
N TRP A 410 -23.22 -9.68 10.04
CA TRP A 410 -22.90 -11.10 10.24
C TRP A 410 -23.99 -11.84 11.03
N GLU A 411 -24.46 -11.29 12.15
CA GLU A 411 -25.52 -11.88 12.97
C GLU A 411 -26.80 -12.10 12.15
N LYS A 412 -27.21 -11.08 11.38
CA LYS A 412 -28.37 -11.17 10.48
C LYS A 412 -28.20 -12.24 9.41
N LYS A 413 -26.98 -12.46 8.92
CA LYS A 413 -26.68 -13.54 7.97
C LYS A 413 -26.85 -14.90 8.65
N THR A 414 -26.30 -15.09 9.85
CA THR A 414 -26.40 -16.34 10.62
C THR A 414 -27.84 -16.70 10.99
N SER A 415 -28.64 -15.75 11.48
CA SER A 415 -30.04 -16.00 11.84
C SER A 415 -30.93 -16.40 10.65
N ARG A 416 -30.54 -16.06 9.41
CA ARG A 416 -31.23 -16.53 8.20
C ARG A 416 -30.97 -18.01 7.90
N PHE A 417 -29.88 -18.59 8.41
CA PHE A 417 -29.59 -20.02 8.27
C PHE A 417 -30.33 -20.88 9.31
N GLU A 418 -30.79 -20.29 10.42
CA GLU A 418 -31.50 -20.99 11.51
C GLU A 418 -33.03 -21.06 11.33
N LEU A 419 -33.60 -20.43 10.30
CA LEU A 419 -35.05 -20.49 10.05
C LEU A 419 -35.48 -21.81 9.38
N PRO A 420 -36.55 -22.48 9.87
CA PRO A 420 -37.07 -23.72 9.29
C PRO A 420 -37.44 -23.58 7.80
N PHE A 421 -37.19 -24.67 7.07
CA PHE A 421 -37.38 -24.79 5.62
C PHE A 421 -38.76 -24.29 5.12
N ALA A 422 -38.73 -23.75 3.89
CA ALA A 422 -39.85 -23.50 2.98
C ALA A 422 -40.56 -22.13 3.09
N MET A 423 -40.00 -21.13 2.41
CA MET A 423 -40.75 -20.37 1.39
C MET A 423 -39.79 -19.49 0.59
N PHE A 424 -39.67 -19.80 -0.71
CA PHE A 424 -39.01 -18.99 -1.75
C PHE A 424 -37.65 -18.37 -1.36
N ARG A 425 -36.65 -19.21 -1.05
CA ARG A 425 -35.26 -18.74 -1.08
C ARG A 425 -34.91 -18.40 -2.53
N ARG A 426 -34.67 -17.12 -2.83
CA ARG A 426 -33.78 -16.78 -3.95
C ARG A 426 -32.51 -17.60 -3.74
N LYS A 427 -32.06 -18.34 -4.75
CA LYS A 427 -30.76 -19.03 -4.69
C LYS A 427 -29.71 -17.97 -4.38
N GLU A 428 -29.18 -17.97 -3.16
CA GLU A 428 -28.12 -17.06 -2.78
C GLU A 428 -26.84 -17.49 -3.51
N VAL A 429 -26.16 -16.49 -4.08
CA VAL A 429 -24.85 -16.65 -4.73
C VAL A 429 -23.80 -16.92 -3.65
N ASP A 430 -22.95 -17.91 -3.85
CA ASP A 430 -21.90 -18.33 -2.90
C ASP A 430 -20.60 -18.72 -3.62
N PHE A 431 -19.50 -18.89 -2.90
CA PHE A 431 -18.22 -19.35 -3.43
C PHE A 431 -18.09 -20.87 -3.53
N GLY A 432 -18.92 -21.65 -2.82
CA GLY A 432 -18.83 -23.12 -2.76
C GLY A 432 -17.67 -23.63 -1.89
N ASP A 433 -17.57 -24.97 -1.75
CA ASP A 433 -16.55 -25.66 -0.96
C ASP A 433 -15.32 -26.01 -1.84
N ASP A 434 -14.51 -25.01 -2.17
CA ASP A 434 -13.33 -25.15 -3.04
C ASP A 434 -12.00 -25.22 -2.27
N TYR A 435 -12.03 -25.53 -0.96
CA TYR A 435 -10.85 -25.46 -0.12
C TYR A 435 -10.21 -26.82 0.14
N PHE A 436 -9.01 -27.02 -0.40
CA PHE A 436 -8.15 -28.14 -0.06
C PHE A 436 -7.35 -27.82 1.21
N HIS A 437 -7.35 -28.71 2.21
CA HIS A 437 -6.41 -28.64 3.34
C HIS A 437 -5.02 -29.02 2.81
N GLY A 438 -4.37 -28.09 2.12
CA GLY A 438 -2.99 -28.24 1.68
C GLY A 438 -2.03 -28.15 2.84
N PHE A 439 -0.85 -28.72 2.68
CA PHE A 439 0.30 -28.50 3.56
C PHE A 439 1.10 -27.32 3.03
N ILE A 440 1.67 -26.50 3.91
CA ILE A 440 2.62 -25.46 3.51
C ILE A 440 4.00 -26.10 3.47
N GLU A 441 4.64 -26.11 2.31
CA GLU A 441 6.07 -26.41 2.19
C GLU A 441 6.81 -25.09 1.92
N VAL A 442 7.19 -24.38 2.98
CA VAL A 442 8.09 -23.22 2.85
C VAL A 442 9.50 -23.77 2.78
N LYS A 443 10.23 -23.52 1.69
CA LYS A 443 11.66 -23.86 1.62
C LYS A 443 12.41 -22.99 2.63
N GLU A 444 12.78 -23.57 3.77
CA GLU A 444 13.66 -22.90 4.73
C GLU A 444 14.99 -22.56 4.04
N GLN A 445 15.37 -21.28 4.07
CA GLN A 445 16.78 -20.93 3.93
C GLN A 445 17.46 -21.27 5.25
N VAL A 446 18.27 -22.33 5.23
CA VAL A 446 19.23 -22.60 6.30
C VAL A 446 20.20 -21.42 6.31
N TYR A 447 20.11 -20.58 7.33
CA TYR A 447 21.10 -19.54 7.57
C TYR A 447 22.37 -20.23 8.08
N ASP A 448 23.38 -20.35 7.23
CA ASP A 448 24.74 -20.56 7.71
C ASP A 448 25.15 -19.33 8.53
N CYS A 449 24.97 -19.43 9.85
CA CYS A 449 25.52 -18.47 10.79
C CYS A 449 27.04 -18.47 10.62
N CYS A 450 27.59 -17.39 10.05
CA CYS A 450 29.04 -17.10 10.00
C CYS A 450 29.70 -16.96 11.39
N CYS A 451 28.98 -17.29 12.46
CA CYS A 451 29.46 -17.24 13.83
C CYS A 451 30.15 -18.57 14.18
N ARG A 452 31.48 -18.61 14.01
CA ARG A 452 32.36 -19.67 14.53
C ARG A 452 32.38 -19.73 16.07
N HIS A 453 31.28 -20.11 16.71
CA HIS A 453 31.29 -20.49 18.12
C HIS A 453 30.46 -21.75 18.34
N HIS A 454 31.03 -22.87 17.92
CA HIS A 454 30.67 -24.17 18.47
C HIS A 454 31.20 -24.27 19.90
N HIS A 455 30.31 -24.30 20.89
CA HIS A 455 30.54 -25.09 22.10
C HIS A 455 29.30 -25.95 22.36
N ILE A 456 29.39 -27.18 21.85
CA ILE A 456 28.96 -28.45 22.41
C ILE A 456 27.87 -28.34 23.50
N CYS A 457 26.67 -28.75 23.13
CA CYS A 457 25.63 -29.23 24.05
C CYS A 457 25.96 -30.67 24.46
N PRO A 458 25.79 -31.04 25.74
CA PRO A 458 25.43 -32.39 26.11
C PRO A 458 23.99 -32.42 26.64
N SER A 459 23.16 -33.11 25.87
CA SER A 459 22.02 -33.94 26.27
C SER A 459 21.73 -34.09 27.77
N ALA A 460 20.48 -33.83 28.17
CA ALA A 460 19.82 -34.55 29.25
C ALA A 460 18.33 -34.76 28.91
N SER A 461 17.94 -36.03 28.93
CA SER A 461 16.62 -36.61 28.72
C SER A 461 15.65 -36.32 29.90
N PRO A 462 14.33 -36.61 29.75
CA PRO A 462 13.29 -36.14 30.66
C PRO A 462 13.09 -37.11 31.83
N ASN A 463 12.69 -36.59 33.01
CA ASN A 463 11.66 -37.19 33.87
C ASN A 463 11.43 -36.43 35.19
N ASP A 464 10.16 -36.44 35.58
CA ASP A 464 9.55 -36.45 36.92
C ASP A 464 9.53 -35.20 37.83
N GLY A 465 8.32 -34.90 38.34
CA GLY A 465 8.14 -34.41 39.71
C GLY A 465 7.13 -33.29 39.92
N ASP A 466 5.90 -33.65 40.29
CA ASP A 466 4.87 -32.81 40.92
C ASP A 466 5.38 -32.00 42.14
N ALA A 467 4.80 -30.82 42.39
CA ALA A 467 4.18 -30.42 43.67
C ALA A 467 3.92 -28.89 43.78
N ASP A 468 2.63 -28.56 43.76
CA ASP A 468 1.81 -27.67 44.62
C ASP A 468 2.40 -26.57 45.56
N SER A 469 1.50 -25.62 45.88
CA SER A 469 1.51 -24.48 46.85
C SER A 469 2.01 -23.12 46.30
N GLY A 470 1.37 -21.96 46.53
CA GLY A 470 0.23 -21.57 47.35
C GLY A 470 0.49 -20.17 47.97
N LEU A 471 -0.42 -19.22 47.70
CA LEU A 471 -0.79 -18.03 48.51
C LEU A 471 0.06 -16.72 48.54
N LEU A 472 -0.56 -15.66 47.98
CA LEU A 472 -0.91 -14.32 48.53
C LEU A 472 0.08 -13.51 49.43
N PHE A 473 0.42 -12.27 49.04
CA PHE A 473 -0.18 -10.98 49.51
C PHE A 473 0.70 -9.75 49.17
N GLU A 474 0.07 -8.73 48.57
CA GLU A 474 0.15 -7.26 48.70
C GLU A 474 1.47 -6.42 48.77
N ASN A 475 1.41 -5.35 47.95
CA ASN A 475 1.72 -3.92 48.19
C ASN A 475 3.01 -3.22 47.69
N GLU A 476 2.75 -2.30 46.76
CA GLU A 476 3.19 -0.91 46.61
C GLU A 476 4.61 -0.50 46.12
N HIS A 477 4.56 0.26 45.00
CA HIS A 477 5.36 1.43 44.63
C HIS A 477 6.90 1.38 44.64
N LYS A 478 7.50 1.31 43.43
CA LYS A 478 8.26 2.42 42.80
C LYS A 478 8.95 1.98 41.49
N LYS A 479 8.80 2.84 40.48
CA LYS A 479 9.65 3.12 39.31
C LYS A 479 10.88 2.20 39.09
N LYS A 480 10.94 1.56 37.91
CA LYS A 480 12.05 1.71 36.95
C LYS A 480 11.67 1.05 35.62
N ASN A 481 11.81 1.80 34.54
CA ASN A 481 11.89 1.30 33.17
C ASN A 481 12.91 0.16 33.12
N GLN A 482 12.45 -1.04 32.74
CA GLN A 482 13.32 -2.11 32.29
C GLN A 482 12.87 -2.59 30.91
N PRO A 483 13.84 -3.00 30.06
CA PRO A 483 13.63 -3.19 28.65
C PRO A 483 12.85 -4.48 28.42
N ILE A 484 11.93 -4.43 27.46
CA ILE A 484 11.23 -5.60 26.95
C ILE A 484 12.28 -6.57 26.41
N LEU A 485 12.49 -7.66 27.15
CA LEU A 485 13.34 -8.78 26.76
C LEU A 485 12.85 -9.32 25.41
N LYS A 486 13.69 -9.12 24.39
CA LYS A 486 13.56 -9.69 23.05
C LYS A 486 13.64 -11.21 23.17
N GLN A 487 12.50 -11.90 23.19
CA GLN A 487 12.47 -13.28 22.73
C GLN A 487 12.51 -13.24 21.20
N LYS A 488 13.65 -13.62 20.62
CA LYS A 488 13.72 -14.08 19.23
C LYS A 488 12.70 -15.21 19.08
N ARG A 489 11.58 -14.93 18.43
CA ARG A 489 10.70 -15.96 17.87
C ARG A 489 11.03 -16.05 16.40
N VAL A 490 11.47 -17.24 15.99
CA VAL A 490 11.53 -17.65 14.60
C VAL A 490 10.07 -17.92 14.20
N LEU A 491 9.58 -17.22 13.17
CA LEU A 491 8.27 -17.45 12.55
C LEU A 491 8.22 -18.78 11.80
#